data_AF-A0A7C1UMV2-F1
#
_entry.id   AF-A0A7C1UMV2-F1
#
_cell.length_a   1.000
_cell.length_b   1.000
_cell.length_c   1.000
_cell.angle_alpha   90.00
_cell.angle_beta   90.00
_cell.angle_gamma   90.00
#
_symmetry.space_group_name_H-M   'P 1'
#
loop_
_entity.id
_entity.type
_entity.pdbx_description
1 polymer ?
#
loop_
_entity_poly.entity_id
_entity_poly.type
_entity_poly.pdbx_seq_one_letter_code
_entity_poly.pdbx_strand_id
1 'polypeptide(L)'
;MKKILILLTALMIFNLPASYAGDVFGEIGEIIVAGGYDSHGYNRHGYNSHGYNRHGYNSHGYNRHGYNRHGYNSYGYNRHGYNEHGGYLAEHDSDL
;
A
#
# COMPACT_ATOMS: atom_id res chain seq x y z
N MET A 1 -18.66 4.78 -14.91
CA MET A 1 -19.25 3.45 -15.20
C MET A 1 -19.36 2.58 -13.94
N LYS A 2 -18.28 2.28 -13.21
CA LYS A 2 -18.33 1.45 -11.97
C LYS A 2 -19.23 2.00 -10.84
N LYS A 3 -19.34 3.33 -10.68
CA LYS A 3 -20.21 3.97 -9.67
C LYS A 3 -21.71 3.70 -9.87
N ILE A 4 -22.16 3.62 -11.13
CA ILE A 4 -23.57 3.34 -11.46
C ILE A 4 -23.89 1.88 -11.16
N LEU A 5 -22.96 0.97 -11.46
CA LEU A 5 -23.10 -0.46 -11.16
C LEU A 5 -23.20 -0.72 -9.64
N ILE A 6 -22.40 -0.03 -8.83
CA ILE A 6 -22.46 -0.13 -7.35
C ILE A 6 -23.79 0.40 -6.80
N LEU A 7 -24.32 1.49 -7.38
CA LEU A 7 -25.60 2.05 -6.94
C LEU A 7 -26.77 1.11 -7.25
N LEU A 8 -26.74 0.46 -8.43
CA LEU A 8 -27.75 -0.50 -8.85
C LEU A 8 -27.71 -1.77 -8.00
N THR A 9 -26.53 -2.28 -7.65
CA THR A 9 -26.40 -3.46 -6.78
C THR A 9 -26.88 -3.17 -5.36
N ALA A 10 -26.59 -1.99 -4.82
CA ALA A 10 -27.09 -1.57 -3.50
C ALA A 10 -28.63 -1.47 -3.44
N LEU A 11 -29.26 -1.00 -4.53
CA LEU A 11 -30.73 -0.91 -4.65
C LEU A 11 -31.42 -2.28 -4.73
N MET A 12 -30.77 -3.27 -5.34
CA MET A 12 -31.28 -4.65 -5.41
C MET A 12 -31.29 -5.33 -4.03
N ILE A 13 -30.28 -5.07 -3.19
CA ILE A 13 -30.16 -5.65 -1.84
C ILE A 13 -31.30 -5.19 -0.92
N PHE A 14 -31.75 -3.94 -1.04
CA PHE A 14 -32.83 -3.39 -0.22
C PHE A 14 -34.18 -4.11 -0.42
N ASN A 15 -34.35 -4.81 -1.55
CA ASN A 15 -35.58 -5.52 -1.91
C ASN A 15 -35.50 -7.04 -1.71
N LEU A 16 -34.39 -7.57 -1.20
CA LEU A 16 -34.21 -9.02 -0.98
C LEU A 16 -34.51 -9.42 0.47
N PRO A 17 -35.03 -10.65 0.70
CA PRO A 17 -35.21 -11.17 2.05
C PRO A 17 -33.86 -11.34 2.76
N ALA A 18 -33.82 -11.06 4.06
CA ALA A 18 -32.59 -11.07 4.88
C ALA A 18 -31.83 -12.42 4.87
N SER A 19 -32.49 -13.52 4.53
CA SER A 19 -31.85 -14.84 4.35
C SER A 19 -30.84 -14.89 3.20
N TYR A 20 -30.95 -13.97 2.22
CA TYR A 20 -30.04 -13.87 1.07
C TYR A 20 -28.95 -12.81 1.25
N ALA A 21 -29.00 -12.01 2.33
CA ALA A 21 -28.04 -10.94 2.53
C ALA A 21 -26.61 -11.47 2.71
N GLY A 22 -26.42 -12.57 3.44
CA GLY A 22 -25.09 -13.13 3.74
C GLY A 22 -24.25 -13.46 2.50
N ASP A 23 -24.86 -14.07 1.49
CA ASP A 23 -24.16 -14.47 0.26
C ASP A 23 -23.86 -13.27 -0.65
N VAL A 24 -24.79 -12.31 -0.72
CA VAL A 24 -24.61 -11.09 -1.54
C VAL A 24 -23.56 -10.15 -0.94
N PHE A 25 -23.45 -10.06 0.40
CA PHE A 25 -22.43 -9.25 1.08
C PHE A 25 -21.00 -9.78 0.86
N GLY A 26 -20.83 -11.10 0.70
CA GLY A 26 -19.53 -11.70 0.35
C GLY A 26 -19.07 -11.35 -1.07
N GLU A 27 -20.00 -11.44 -2.03
CA GLU A 27 -19.73 -11.19 -3.46
C GLU A 27 -19.50 -9.70 -3.77
N ILE A 28 -20.22 -8.78 -3.10
CA ILE A 28 -19.94 -7.34 -3.18
C ILE A 28 -18.73 -6.90 -2.33
N GLY A 29 -18.36 -7.68 -1.31
CA GLY A 29 -17.12 -7.50 -0.57
C GLY A 29 -15.91 -7.55 -1.52
N GLU A 30 -15.88 -8.50 -2.45
CA GLU A 30 -14.86 -8.58 -3.50
C GLU A 30 -14.90 -7.42 -4.49
N ILE A 31 -16.09 -6.94 -4.87
CA ILE A 31 -16.23 -5.80 -5.80
C ILE A 31 -15.80 -4.48 -5.15
N ILE A 32 -15.91 -4.33 -3.83
CA ILE A 32 -15.38 -3.18 -3.09
C ILE A 32 -13.86 -3.33 -2.82
N VAL A 33 -13.37 -4.56 -2.62
CA VAL A 33 -11.93 -4.90 -2.58
C VAL A 33 -11.24 -4.65 -3.95
N ALA A 34 -12.01 -4.56 -5.03
CA ALA A 34 -11.57 -4.22 -6.38
C ALA A 34 -11.18 -2.72 -6.60
N GLY A 35 -10.41 -2.16 -5.68
CA GLY A 35 -9.33 -1.23 -6.03
C GLY A 35 -8.10 -1.95 -6.61
N GLY A 36 -8.07 -3.29 -6.53
CA GLY A 36 -6.99 -4.15 -7.01
C GLY A 36 -6.07 -4.66 -5.90
N TYR A 37 -6.55 -4.75 -4.66
CA TYR A 37 -5.80 -5.16 -3.47
C TYR A 37 -6.37 -6.47 -2.88
N ASP A 38 -5.56 -7.30 -2.24
CA ASP A 38 -5.93 -8.56 -1.59
C ASP A 38 -6.57 -8.31 -0.21
N SER A 39 -6.98 -9.38 0.48
CA SER A 39 -7.55 -9.33 1.84
C SER A 39 -6.63 -8.70 2.90
N HIS A 40 -5.34 -8.56 2.58
CA HIS A 40 -4.33 -7.94 3.44
C HIS A 40 -4.00 -6.50 2.98
N GLY A 41 -4.70 -5.97 1.98
CA GLY A 41 -4.51 -4.62 1.46
C GLY A 41 -3.32 -4.46 0.51
N TYR A 42 -2.84 -5.53 -0.15
CA TYR A 42 -1.74 -5.50 -1.11
C TYR A 42 -2.21 -5.79 -2.53
N ASN A 43 -1.73 -5.03 -3.51
CA ASN A 43 -2.06 -5.26 -4.90
C ASN A 43 -1.44 -6.56 -5.43
N ARG A 44 -1.76 -6.91 -6.67
CA ARG A 44 -1.19 -8.10 -7.35
C ARG A 44 0.34 -8.15 -7.37
N HIS A 45 0.99 -7.00 -7.24
CA HIS A 45 2.46 -6.87 -7.20
C HIS A 45 3.01 -6.92 -5.77
N GLY A 46 2.15 -7.15 -4.77
CA GLY A 46 2.52 -7.22 -3.36
C GLY A 46 2.74 -5.87 -2.68
N TYR A 47 2.23 -4.77 -3.25
CA TYR A 47 2.36 -3.43 -2.67
C TYR A 47 1.03 -2.90 -2.15
N ASN A 48 1.04 -2.28 -0.98
CA ASN A 48 -0.13 -1.60 -0.43
C ASN A 48 -0.49 -0.34 -1.23
N SER A 49 -1.59 0.31 -0.84
CA SER A 49 -2.07 1.55 -1.46
C SER A 49 -1.06 2.71 -1.44
N HIS A 50 -0.05 2.64 -0.58
CA HIS A 50 1.04 3.62 -0.48
C HIS A 50 2.27 3.22 -1.31
N GLY A 51 2.23 2.11 -2.04
CA GLY A 51 3.34 1.64 -2.85
C GLY A 51 4.44 0.91 -2.07
N TYR A 52 4.15 0.42 -0.85
CA TYR A 52 5.12 -0.34 -0.04
C TYR A 52 4.72 -1.81 0.06
N ASN A 53 5.71 -2.69 -0.05
CA ASN A 53 5.52 -4.12 0.10
C ASN A 53 5.25 -4.50 1.57
N ARG A 54 5.01 -5.80 1.81
CA ARG A 54 4.76 -6.36 3.16
C ARG A 54 5.89 -6.12 4.16
N HIS A 55 7.10 -5.83 3.68
CA HIS A 55 8.25 -5.48 4.51
C HIS A 55 8.45 -3.97 4.69
N GLY A 56 7.54 -3.14 4.16
CA GLY A 56 7.61 -1.68 4.28
C GLY A 56 8.55 -1.00 3.29
N TYR A 57 8.95 -1.66 2.20
CA TYR A 57 9.83 -1.11 1.17
C TYR A 57 9.08 -0.85 -0.15
N ASN A 58 9.39 0.25 -0.82
CA ASN A 58 8.87 0.57 -2.14
C ASN A 58 9.50 -0.31 -3.22
N SER A 59 9.10 -0.11 -4.48
CA SER A 59 9.62 -0.86 -5.64
C SER A 59 11.12 -0.67 -5.88
N HIS A 60 11.70 0.40 -5.33
CA HIS A 60 13.14 0.69 -5.40
C HIS A 60 13.91 0.13 -4.20
N GLY A 61 13.24 -0.56 -3.26
CA GLY A 61 13.86 -1.16 -2.09
C GLY A 61 14.08 -0.18 -0.92
N TYR A 62 13.44 0.99 -0.92
CA TYR A 62 13.55 1.99 0.14
C TYR A 62 12.29 2.05 1.00
N ASN A 63 12.47 2.22 2.31
CA ASN A 63 11.39 2.40 3.25
C ASN A 63 10.77 3.81 3.15
N ARG A 64 9.76 4.08 3.96
CA ARG A 64 9.08 5.39 4.02
C ARG A 64 10.00 6.57 4.37
N HIS A 65 11.17 6.29 4.94
CA HIS A 65 12.16 7.29 5.29
C HIS A 65 13.26 7.42 4.23
N GLY A 66 13.14 6.73 3.09
CA GLY A 66 14.13 6.78 2.02
C GLY A 66 15.37 5.92 2.24
N TYR A 67 15.35 4.97 3.19
CA TYR A 67 16.48 4.07 3.47
C TYR A 67 16.21 2.64 3.03
N ASN A 68 17.22 1.99 2.45
CA ASN A 68 17.17 0.60 2.05
C ASN A 68 17.24 -0.33 3.27
N ARG A 69 17.21 -1.65 3.03
CA ARG A 69 17.31 -2.67 4.08
C ARG A 69 18.60 -2.63 4.89
N HIS A 70 19.66 -2.04 4.34
CA HIS A 70 20.95 -1.85 4.99
C HIS A 70 21.06 -0.51 5.74
N GLY A 71 20.01 0.32 5.71
CA GLY A 71 19.98 1.60 6.40
C GLY A 71 20.63 2.75 5.62
N TYR A 72 20.85 2.60 4.31
CA TYR A 72 21.43 3.62 3.44
C TYR A 72 20.39 4.22 2.49
N ASN A 73 20.48 5.52 2.24
CA ASN A 73 19.65 6.23 1.28
C ASN A 73 20.08 5.94 -0.17
N SER A 74 19.41 6.55 -1.14
CA SER A 74 19.73 6.40 -2.56
C SER A 74 21.12 6.92 -2.96
N TYR A 75 21.75 7.71 -2.09
CA TYR A 75 23.11 8.24 -2.26
C TYR A 75 24.17 7.38 -1.57
N GLY A 76 23.78 6.29 -0.90
CA GLY A 76 24.70 5.40 -0.19
C GLY A 76 25.09 5.87 1.21
N TYR A 77 24.33 6.80 1.82
CA TYR A 77 24.60 7.32 3.17
C TYR A 77 23.52 6.91 4.16
N ASN A 78 23.93 6.60 5.39
CA ASN A 78 23.01 6.30 6.48
C ASN A 78 22.41 7.57 7.08
N ARG A 79 21.52 7.42 8.07
CA ARG A 79 20.88 8.54 8.78
C ARG A 79 21.84 9.51 9.48
N HIS A 80 23.08 9.09 9.68
CA HIS A 80 24.14 9.86 10.30
C HIS A 80 25.10 10.45 9.27
N GLY A 81 24.77 10.38 7.97
CA GLY A 81 25.60 10.91 6.90
C GLY A 81 26.83 10.06 6.54
N TYR A 82 26.94 8.82 7.02
CA TYR A 82 28.08 7.95 6.71
C TYR A 82 27.75 6.91 5.63
N ASN A 83 28.69 6.69 4.70
CA ASN A 83 28.64 5.61 3.75
C ASN A 83 29.18 4.29 4.33
N GLU A 84 29.11 3.20 3.55
CA GLU A 84 29.57 1.87 3.94
C GLU A 84 31.08 1.78 4.25
N HIS A 85 31.87 2.74 3.77
CA HIS A 85 33.31 2.84 4.02
C HIS A 85 33.67 3.85 5.13
N GLY A 86 32.67 4.43 5.81
CA GLY A 86 32.88 5.43 6.86
C GLY A 86 33.12 6.87 6.35
N GLY A 87 32.95 7.14 5.06
CA GLY A 87 33.00 8.49 4.50
C GLY A 87 31.74 9.30 4.85
N TYR A 88 31.93 10.55 5.30
CA TYR A 88 30.86 11.45 5.76
C TYR A 88 30.42 12.43 4.65
N LEU A 89 29.11 12.59 4.45
CA LEU A 89 28.53 13.64 3.60
C LEU A 89 28.24 14.87 4.47
N ALA A 90 29.01 15.95 4.27
CA ALA A 90 28.92 17.18 5.05
C ALA A 90 27.60 17.97 4.90
N GLU A 91 26.75 17.60 3.94
CA GLU A 91 25.52 18.33 3.61
C GLU A 91 24.32 17.96 4.52
N HIS A 92 24.45 16.96 5.40
CA HIS A 92 23.31 16.44 6.18
C HIS A 92 23.02 17.21 7.49
N ASP A 93 23.81 18.24 7.81
CA ASP A 93 23.64 19.07 9.02
C ASP A 93 22.56 20.17 8.89
N SER A 94 21.91 20.34 7.72
CA SER A 94 20.96 21.46 7.53
C SER A 94 19.54 21.24 8.03
N ASP A 95 19.17 20.01 8.46
CA ASP A 95 17.78 19.63 8.75
C ASP A 95 17.53 19.18 10.21
N LEU A 96 18.40 19.55 11.16
CA LEU A 96 18.16 19.38 12.61
C LEU A 96 17.54 20.63 13.26
#